data_AF-A0A6S6RUM3-F1
#
_entry.id   AF-A0A6S6RUM3-F1
#
_cell.length_a   1.000
_cell.length_b   1.000
_cell.length_c   1.000
_cell.angle_alpha   90.00
_cell.angle_beta   90.00
_cell.angle_gamma   90.00
#
_symmetry.space_group_name_H-M   'P 1'
#
loop_
_entity.id
_entity.type
_entity.pdbx_description
1 polymer ?
#
loop_
_entity_poly.entity_id
_entity_poly.type
_entity_poly.pdbx_seq_one_letter_code
_entity_poly.pdbx_strand_id
1 'polypeptide(L)'
;MKELEKNFTELSEENCEIIIDIMEMYHALQVSWENLSSKTDITERRVIFLAFHAVTEAHYLNYVRFLVNNEGLYRHFVSGSDDFNAQTPMWDKYLRMLNFWTSCPRQYHLCAVEINQIINA
;
A
#
# COMPACT_ATOMS: atom_id res chain seq x y z
N MET A 1 -33.44 10.69 1.41
CA MET A 1 -32.45 9.62 1.16
C MET A 1 -31.28 10.11 0.30
N LYS A 2 -31.49 10.70 -0.89
CA LYS A 2 -30.40 11.22 -1.76
C LYS A 2 -29.43 12.23 -1.13
N GLU A 3 -29.86 13.02 -0.15
CA GLU A 3 -28.97 13.95 0.58
C GLU A 3 -28.10 13.23 1.63
N LEU A 4 -28.50 12.04 2.12
CA LEU A 4 -27.62 11.21 2.95
C LEU A 4 -26.50 10.60 2.10
N GLU A 5 -26.85 10.07 0.92
CA GLU A 5 -25.91 9.42 -0.01
C GLU A 5 -24.75 10.35 -0.43
N LYS A 6 -24.96 11.67 -0.49
CA LYS A 6 -23.88 12.65 -0.74
C LYS A 6 -22.76 12.61 0.29
N ASN A 7 -23.05 12.17 1.52
CA ASN A 7 -22.09 12.10 2.62
C ASN A 7 -21.50 10.69 2.82
N PHE A 8 -22.03 9.69 2.12
CA PHE A 8 -21.52 8.33 2.11
C PHE A 8 -20.91 8.06 0.74
N THR A 9 -19.65 8.44 0.57
CA THR A 9 -18.87 7.98 -0.58
C THR A 9 -18.76 6.46 -0.51
N GLU A 10 -19.41 5.78 -1.46
CA GLU A 10 -19.30 4.33 -1.62
C GLU A 10 -17.89 4.00 -2.12
N LEU A 11 -17.19 3.14 -1.38
CA LEU A 11 -15.97 2.50 -1.85
C LEU A 11 -16.41 1.22 -2.56
N SER A 12 -16.19 1.14 -3.88
CA SER A 12 -16.52 -0.06 -4.66
C SER A 12 -15.72 -1.27 -4.15
N GLU A 13 -16.29 -2.46 -4.33
CA GLU A 13 -15.61 -3.73 -4.03
C GLU A 13 -14.27 -3.84 -4.75
N GLU A 14 -14.22 -3.45 -6.03
CA GLU A 14 -12.98 -3.38 -6.82
C GLU A 14 -11.91 -2.50 -6.16
N ASN A 15 -12.30 -1.32 -5.63
CA ASN A 15 -11.34 -0.45 -4.95
C ASN A 15 -10.90 -1.04 -3.60
N CYS A 16 -11.79 -1.75 -2.89
CA CYS A 16 -11.42 -2.47 -1.67
C CYS A 16 -10.37 -3.56 -1.96
N GLU A 17 -10.58 -4.37 -2.99
CA GLU A 17 -9.64 -5.40 -3.44
C GLU A 17 -8.29 -4.80 -3.83
N ILE A 18 -8.29 -3.71 -4.62
CA ILE A 18 -7.06 -3.01 -4.99
C ILE A 18 -6.30 -2.52 -3.73
N ILE A 19 -6.98 -1.97 -2.73
CA ILE A 19 -6.31 -1.53 -1.49
C ILE A 19 -5.67 -2.71 -0.76
N ILE A 20 -6.36 -3.85 -0.68
CA ILE A 20 -5.82 -5.07 -0.07
C ILE A 20 -4.58 -5.53 -0.85
N ASP A 21 -4.64 -5.55 -2.19
CA ASP A 21 -3.51 -5.92 -3.04
C ASP A 21 -2.31 -4.96 -2.86
N ILE A 22 -2.56 -3.66 -2.69
CA ILE A 22 -1.50 -2.68 -2.38
C ILE A 22 -0.84 -3.00 -1.04
N MET A 23 -1.64 -3.28 -0.01
CA MET A 23 -1.13 -3.63 1.32
C MET A 23 -0.31 -4.94 1.27
N GLU A 24 -0.80 -5.93 0.53
CA GLU A 24 -0.12 -7.22 0.33
C GLU A 24 1.19 -7.06 -0.46
N MET A 25 1.20 -6.25 -1.53
CA MET A 25 2.41 -5.91 -2.28
C MET A 25 3.46 -5.30 -1.35
N TYR A 26 3.09 -4.36 -0.48
CA TYR A 26 4.01 -3.77 0.48
C TYR A 26 4.51 -4.78 1.52
N HIS A 27 3.66 -5.68 1.99
CA HIS A 27 4.08 -6.76 2.87
C HIS A 27 5.14 -7.64 2.18
N ALA A 28 4.89 -8.03 0.93
CA ALA A 28 5.82 -8.81 0.14
C ALA A 28 7.14 -8.07 -0.14
N LEU A 29 7.11 -6.76 -0.40
CA LEU A 29 8.30 -5.92 -0.57
C LEU A 29 9.13 -5.88 0.72
N GLN A 30 8.51 -5.68 1.89
CA GLN A 30 9.21 -5.67 3.18
C GLN A 30 9.88 -7.00 3.45
N VAL A 31 9.12 -8.11 3.39
CA VAL A 31 9.64 -9.46 3.62
C VAL A 31 10.76 -9.80 2.64
N SER A 32 10.61 -9.44 1.37
CA SER A 32 11.64 -9.71 0.36
C SER A 32 12.90 -8.88 0.61
N TRP A 33 12.75 -7.60 0.94
CA TRP A 33 13.87 -6.71 1.26
C TRP A 33 14.63 -7.14 2.52
N GLU A 34 13.93 -7.55 3.58
CA GLU A 34 14.53 -8.07 4.82
C GLU A 34 15.42 -9.30 4.55
N ASN A 35 15.01 -10.15 3.60
CA ASN A 35 15.73 -11.36 3.21
C ASN A 35 16.89 -11.12 2.22
N LEU A 36 17.09 -9.90 1.71
CA LEU A 36 18.23 -9.60 0.84
C LEU A 36 19.55 -9.69 1.61
N SER A 37 20.53 -10.37 1.00
CA SER A 37 21.90 -10.47 1.53
C SER A 37 22.64 -9.13 1.52
N SER A 38 22.28 -8.21 0.61
CA SER A 38 22.76 -6.82 0.59
C SER A 38 21.60 -5.87 0.33
N LYS A 39 21.52 -4.80 1.13
CA LYS A 39 20.44 -3.79 1.12
C LYS A 39 20.92 -2.40 0.66
N THR A 40 22.17 -2.28 0.19
CA THR A 40 22.88 -1.00 0.04
C THR A 40 22.17 0.04 -0.83
N ASP A 41 21.37 -0.39 -1.81
CA ASP A 41 20.76 0.51 -2.79
C ASP A 41 19.26 0.79 -2.52
N ILE A 42 18.68 0.15 -1.51
CA ILE A 42 17.24 0.25 -1.20
C ILE A 42 17.09 0.56 0.28
N THR A 43 16.70 1.80 0.60
CA THR A 43 16.43 2.19 1.98
C THR A 43 15.08 1.63 2.45
N GLU A 44 15.00 1.27 3.73
CA GLU A 44 13.80 0.72 4.36
C GLU A 44 12.55 1.58 4.11
N ARG A 45 12.71 2.91 4.19
CA ARG A 45 11.64 3.88 3.94
C ARG A 45 10.96 3.71 2.57
N ARG A 46 11.65 3.17 1.57
CA ARG A 46 11.09 2.96 0.22
C ARG A 46 10.22 1.72 0.10
N VAL A 47 10.35 0.79 1.04
CA VAL A 47 9.56 -0.46 1.10
C VAL A 47 8.54 -0.43 2.23
N ILE A 48 8.39 0.70 2.94
CA ILE A 48 7.31 0.90 3.92
C ILE A 48 6.08 1.48 3.22
N PHE A 49 4.91 0.92 3.54
CA PHE A 49 3.62 1.45 3.11
C PHE A 49 3.32 2.78 3.81
N LEU A 50 3.13 3.85 3.03
CA LEU A 50 2.84 5.20 3.55
C LEU A 50 1.34 5.50 3.63
N ALA A 51 0.49 4.54 3.25
CA ALA A 51 -0.95 4.72 3.07
C ALA A 51 -1.30 5.84 2.07
N PHE A 52 -2.31 6.66 2.38
CA PHE A 52 -2.97 7.55 1.42
C PHE A 52 -3.03 8.99 1.94
N HIS A 53 -3.31 9.94 1.04
CA HIS A 53 -3.47 11.33 1.42
C HIS A 53 -4.79 11.58 2.15
N ALA A 54 -4.72 12.08 3.38
CA ALA A 54 -5.89 12.22 4.25
C ALA A 54 -7.00 13.16 3.71
N VAL A 55 -6.69 14.08 2.79
CA VAL A 55 -7.68 15.03 2.24
C VAL A 55 -8.26 14.56 0.91
N THR A 56 -7.42 14.16 -0.06
CA THR A 56 -7.88 13.82 -1.42
C THR A 56 -8.20 12.35 -1.61
N GLU A 57 -7.72 11.49 -0.71
CA GLU A 57 -7.86 10.02 -0.77
C GLU A 57 -8.45 9.48 0.54
N ALA A 58 -9.28 10.29 1.21
CA ALA A 58 -9.80 10.02 2.55
C ALA A 58 -10.54 8.68 2.65
N HIS A 59 -11.29 8.30 1.61
CA HIS A 59 -12.01 7.02 1.55
C HIS A 59 -11.06 5.82 1.54
N TYR A 60 -9.96 5.88 0.79
CA TYR A 60 -8.94 4.82 0.79
C TYR A 60 -8.22 4.74 2.14
N LEU A 61 -7.86 5.89 2.71
CA LEU A 61 -7.25 5.97 4.04
C LEU A 61 -8.15 5.37 5.13
N ASN A 62 -9.44 5.72 5.11
CA ASN A 62 -10.40 5.21 6.09
C ASN A 62 -10.56 3.68 5.99
N TYR A 63 -10.50 3.13 4.77
CA TYR A 63 -10.54 1.68 4.59
C TYR A 63 -9.27 0.99 5.12
N VAL A 64 -8.08 1.55 4.87
CA VAL A 64 -6.83 1.06 5.49
C VAL A 64 -6.94 1.07 7.02
N ARG A 65 -7.45 2.16 7.60
CA ARG A 65 -7.66 2.26 9.06
C ARG A 65 -8.64 1.21 9.57
N PHE A 66 -9.72 0.95 8.83
CA PHE A 66 -10.68 -0.11 9.17
C PHE A 66 -9.99 -1.49 9.18
N LEU A 67 -9.27 -1.84 8.11
CA LEU A 67 -8.54 -3.12 8.02
C LEU A 67 -7.53 -3.29 9.16
N VAL A 68 -6.81 -2.24 9.53
CA VAL A 68 -5.75 -2.30 10.54
C VAL A 68 -6.30 -2.28 11.97
N ASN A 69 -7.17 -1.31 12.27
CA ASN A 69 -7.60 -1.05 13.63
C ASN A 69 -8.80 -1.90 14.04
N ASN A 70 -9.71 -2.19 13.10
CA ASN A 70 -10.93 -2.96 13.39
C ASN A 70 -10.74 -4.44 13.07
N GLU A 71 -10.30 -4.78 11.85
CA GLU A 71 -10.12 -6.18 11.43
C GLU A 71 -8.80 -6.79 11.95
N GLY A 72 -7.83 -5.94 12.32
CA GLY A 72 -6.55 -6.38 12.88
C GLY A 72 -5.56 -6.93 11.86
N LEU A 73 -5.78 -6.68 10.58
CA LEU A 73 -4.88 -7.07 9.48
C LEU A 73 -3.69 -6.09 9.39
N TYR A 74 -2.54 -6.57 8.90
CA TYR A 74 -1.36 -5.73 8.62
C TYR A 74 -0.90 -4.79 9.76
N ARG A 75 -1.15 -5.14 11.04
CA ARG A 75 -0.80 -4.29 12.20
C ARG A 75 0.68 -3.89 12.29
N HIS A 76 1.57 -4.66 11.67
CA HIS A 76 3.00 -4.34 11.61
C HIS A 76 3.30 -3.05 10.83
N PHE A 77 2.40 -2.60 9.94
CA PHE A 77 2.55 -1.32 9.22
C PHE A 77 2.37 -0.08 10.11
N VAL A 78 1.70 -0.20 11.27
CA VAL A 78 1.46 0.92 12.20
C VAL A 78 2.77 1.51 12.74
N SER A 79 3.85 0.74 12.71
CA SER A 79 5.13 1.04 13.37
C SER A 79 5.95 2.18 12.75
N GLY A 80 5.48 2.85 11.70
CA GLY A 80 6.34 3.74 10.89
C GLY A 80 5.72 4.99 10.25
N SER A 81 4.47 5.37 10.54
CA SER A 81 3.87 6.56 9.91
C SER A 81 3.01 7.41 10.86
N ASP A 82 3.00 8.72 10.62
CA ASP A 82 2.08 9.68 11.24
C ASP A 82 0.63 9.33 10.84
N ASP A 83 0.01 8.40 11.57
CA ASP A 83 -1.41 8.01 11.46
C ASP A 83 -1.85 7.68 10.01
N PHE A 84 -0.97 6.99 9.26
CA PHE A 84 -1.24 6.57 7.88
C PHE A 84 -1.49 7.71 6.88
N ASN A 85 -0.92 8.90 7.08
CA ASN A 85 -1.06 10.00 6.12
C ASN A 85 0.18 10.15 5.23
N ALA A 86 0.07 9.80 3.95
CA ALA A 86 1.15 9.94 2.98
C ALA A 86 1.54 11.40 2.66
N GLN A 87 0.73 12.39 3.07
CA GLN A 87 0.88 13.82 2.78
C GLN A 87 0.84 14.22 1.29
N THR A 88 0.76 13.25 0.38
CA THR A 88 0.65 13.41 -1.08
C THR A 88 -0.23 12.29 -1.65
N PRO A 89 -0.98 12.52 -2.75
CA PRO A 89 -1.76 11.46 -3.39
C PRO A 89 -0.87 10.29 -3.84
N MET A 90 -1.30 9.05 -3.58
CA MET A 90 -0.52 7.84 -3.84
C MET A 90 -1.22 6.81 -4.74
N TRP A 91 -2.53 6.94 -4.97
CA TRP A 91 -3.33 5.95 -5.71
C TRP A 91 -2.72 5.58 -7.06
N ASP A 92 -2.49 6.57 -7.94
CA ASP A 92 -1.93 6.33 -9.28
C ASP A 92 -0.54 5.71 -9.23
N LYS A 93 0.25 6.06 -8.22
CA LYS A 93 1.58 5.46 -8.01
C LYS A 93 1.43 3.99 -7.65
N TYR A 94 0.58 3.66 -6.70
CA TYR A 94 0.36 2.28 -6.28
C TYR A 94 -0.19 1.40 -7.41
N LEU A 95 -1.08 1.92 -8.27
CA LEU A 95 -1.54 1.19 -9.45
C LEU A 95 -0.40 0.83 -10.41
N ARG A 96 0.55 1.74 -10.64
CA ARG A 96 1.74 1.44 -11.46
C ARG A 96 2.63 0.40 -10.80
N MET A 97 2.85 0.52 -9.49
CA MET A 97 3.62 -0.46 -8.70
C MET A 97 2.98 -1.85 -8.77
N LEU A 98 1.66 -1.94 -8.58
CA LEU A 98 0.90 -3.19 -8.66
C LEU A 98 1.05 -3.87 -10.02
N ASN A 99 0.98 -3.11 -11.12
CA ASN A 99 1.14 -3.66 -12.47
C ASN A 99 2.50 -4.35 -12.64
N PHE A 100 3.58 -3.74 -12.12
CA PHE A 100 4.90 -4.39 -12.12
C PHE A 100 4.94 -5.63 -11.22
N TRP A 101 4.40 -5.54 -10.01
CA TRP A 101 4.41 -6.63 -9.03
C TRP A 101 3.61 -7.86 -9.48
N THR A 102 2.44 -7.66 -10.09
CA THR A 102 1.63 -8.76 -10.66
C THR A 102 2.27 -9.36 -11.92
N SER A 103 3.11 -8.59 -12.61
CA SER A 103 3.90 -9.07 -13.76
C SER A 103 5.16 -9.85 -13.35
N CYS A 104 5.58 -9.78 -12.08
CA CYS A 104 6.71 -10.58 -11.59
C CYS A 104 6.38 -12.08 -11.63
N PRO A 105 7.34 -12.97 -11.95
CA PRO A 105 7.11 -14.42 -11.95
C PRO A 105 6.71 -14.96 -10.57
N ARG A 106 7.06 -14.25 -9.50
CA ARG A 106 6.68 -14.50 -8.12
C ARG A 106 6.47 -13.17 -7.42
N GLN A 107 5.48 -13.12 -6.54
CA GLN A 107 5.12 -11.93 -5.78
C GLN A 107 5.93 -11.77 -4.48
N TYR A 108 6.56 -12.86 -4.02
CA TYR A 108 7.38 -12.94 -2.82
C TYR A 108 8.80 -13.43 -3.12
N HIS A 109 9.71 -13.19 -2.17
CA HIS A 109 11.14 -13.48 -2.33
C HIS A 109 11.75 -12.75 -3.53
N LEU A 110 11.31 -11.51 -3.73
CA LEU A 110 11.75 -10.64 -4.81
C LEU A 110 13.24 -10.33 -4.67
N CYS A 111 13.95 -10.32 -5.79
CA CYS A 111 15.33 -9.86 -5.82
C CYS A 111 15.43 -8.32 -5.80
N ALA A 112 16.62 -7.79 -5.55
CA ALA A 112 16.85 -6.34 -5.48
C ALA A 112 16.47 -5.60 -6.78
N VAL A 113 16.57 -6.26 -7.94
CA VAL A 113 16.18 -5.68 -9.24
C VAL A 113 14.66 -5.53 -9.33
N GLU A 114 13.91 -6.57 -8.98
CA GLU A 114 12.44 -6.57 -8.99
C GLU A 114 11.90 -5.54 -7.99
N ILE A 115 12.44 -5.51 -6.77
CA ILE A 115 12.07 -4.50 -5.76
C ILE A 115 12.29 -3.09 -6.32
N ASN A 116 13.44 -2.83 -6.94
CA ASN A 116 13.73 -1.53 -7.56
C ASN A 116 12.77 -1.19 -8.70
N GLN A 117 12.41 -2.14 -9.56
CA GLN A 117 11.46 -1.89 -10.64
C GLN A 117 10.09 -1.51 -10.09
N ILE A 118 9.61 -2.22 -9.07
CA ILE A 118 8.33 -1.94 -8.42
C ILE A 118 8.34 -0.55 -7.79
N ILE A 119 9.30 -0.24 -6.90
CA ILE A 119 9.29 1.04 -6.15
C ILE A 119 9.60 2.29 -7.00
N ASN A 120 10.07 2.12 -8.25
CA ASN A 120 10.36 3.20 -9.20
C ASN A 120 9.31 3.34 -10.32
N ALA A 121 8.19 2.60 -10.25
CA ALA A 121 7.12 2.64 -11.24
C ALA A 121 6.35 3.97 -11.32
#